data_AF-A0AAU1WEV7-F1
#
_entry.id   AF-A0AAU1WEV7-F1
#
_cell.length_a   1.000
_cell.length_b   1.000
_cell.length_c   1.000
_cell.angle_alpha   90.00
_cell.angle_beta   90.00
_cell.angle_gamma   90.00
#
_symmetry.space_group_name_H-M   'P 1'
#
loop_
_entity.id
_entity.type
_entity.pdbx_description
1 polymer ?
#
loop_
_entity_poly.entity_id
_entity_poly.type
_entity_poly.pdbx_seq_one_letter_code
_entity_poly.pdbx_strand_id
1 'polypeptide(L)'
;MSTAAVAFPASLAEELAHHLAEYADAGRTGLVFAGARGGVLRRNNFRRIWLRALAATGLGDVHFHDLRHTGNTLAATGGASTRELMHRMGHSSVRAALIHQHLVNGRAHVIADYVDGQIRKMKRPPRDPSGT
;
A
#
# COMPACT_ATOMS: atom_id res chain seq x y z
N MET A 1 -9.88 0.57 -21.46
CA MET A 1 -9.59 0.77 -20.02
C MET A 1 -8.45 -0.18 -19.65
N SER A 2 -7.35 0.32 -19.08
CA SER A 2 -6.27 -0.54 -18.60
C SER A 2 -6.58 -0.95 -17.17
N THR A 3 -6.82 -2.23 -16.93
CA THR A 3 -7.00 -2.79 -15.58
C THR A 3 -5.62 -3.05 -14.98
N ALA A 4 -5.38 -2.62 -13.73
CA ALA A 4 -4.14 -2.90 -13.02
C ALA A 4 -4.45 -3.73 -11.76
N ALA A 5 -3.80 -4.89 -11.65
CA ALA A 5 -3.89 -5.70 -10.44
C ALA A 5 -2.98 -5.11 -9.36
N VAL A 6 -3.52 -4.93 -8.15
CA VAL A 6 -2.77 -4.41 -6.99
C VAL A 6 -2.86 -5.45 -5.88
N ALA A 7 -1.71 -5.93 -5.42
CA ALA A 7 -1.64 -6.78 -4.24
C ALA A 7 -1.98 -5.98 -2.99
N PHE A 8 -2.66 -6.62 -2.03
CA PHE A 8 -2.98 -6.05 -0.73
C PHE A 8 -2.40 -6.93 0.39
N PRO A 9 -2.22 -6.40 1.62
CA PRO A 9 -1.69 -7.19 2.73
C PRO A 9 -2.58 -8.39 3.07
N ALA A 10 -1.98 -9.56 3.28
CA ALA A 10 -2.70 -10.78 3.63
C ALA A 10 -3.56 -10.64 4.91
N SER A 11 -3.16 -9.75 5.83
CA SER A 11 -3.91 -9.43 7.05
C SER A 11 -5.31 -8.85 6.78
N LEU A 12 -5.58 -8.33 5.58
CA LEU A 12 -6.91 -7.84 5.20
C LEU A 12 -7.79 -8.92 4.57
N ALA A 13 -7.25 -10.11 4.29
CA ALA A 13 -7.98 -11.13 3.54
C ALA A 13 -9.25 -11.60 4.29
N GLU A 14 -9.16 -11.81 5.60
CA GLU A 14 -10.29 -12.23 6.42
C GLU A 14 -11.38 -11.15 6.48
N GLU A 15 -11.00 -9.88 6.67
CA GLU A 15 -11.94 -8.75 6.71
C GLU A 15 -12.64 -8.56 5.35
N LEU A 16 -11.89 -8.67 4.25
CA LEU A 16 -12.46 -8.60 2.89
C LEU A 16 -13.37 -9.78 2.59
N ALA A 17 -13.02 -10.99 3.02
CA ALA A 17 -13.86 -12.17 2.83
C ALA A 17 -15.19 -12.03 3.60
N HIS A 18 -15.13 -11.57 4.84
CA HIS A 18 -16.32 -11.28 5.64
C HIS A 18 -17.18 -10.19 4.98
N HIS A 19 -16.56 -9.09 4.52
CA HIS A 19 -17.27 -8.02 3.84
C HIS A 19 -17.98 -8.49 2.55
N LEU A 20 -17.30 -9.32 1.76
CA LEU A 20 -17.89 -9.89 0.54
C LEU A 20 -19.07 -10.82 0.83
N ALA A 21 -19.04 -11.54 1.95
CA ALA A 21 -20.14 -12.44 2.35
C ALA A 21 -21.36 -11.67 2.86
N GLU A 22 -21.15 -10.62 3.65
CA GLU A 22 -22.23 -9.92 4.37
C GLU A 22 -22.79 -8.70 3.64
N TYR A 23 -21.95 -7.98 2.87
CA TYR A 23 -22.28 -6.62 2.40
C TYR A 23 -22.15 -6.40 0.90
N ALA A 24 -21.57 -7.33 0.15
CA ALA A 24 -21.43 -7.21 -1.30
C ALA A 24 -22.61 -7.84 -2.05
N ASP A 25 -22.90 -7.32 -3.25
CA ASP A 25 -23.87 -7.96 -4.13
C ASP A 25 -23.28 -9.27 -4.70
N ALA A 26 -24.15 -10.26 -4.93
CA ALA A 26 -23.75 -11.52 -5.52
C ALA A 26 -23.31 -11.37 -6.99
N GLY A 27 -22.42 -12.28 -7.41
CA GLY A 27 -22.01 -12.43 -8.81
C GLY A 27 -20.78 -11.59 -9.21
N ARG A 28 -20.22 -11.90 -10.38
CA ARG A 28 -18.94 -11.33 -10.86
C ARG A 28 -18.99 -9.82 -11.16
N THR A 29 -20.19 -9.27 -11.32
CA THR A 29 -20.42 -7.85 -11.58
C THR A 29 -21.11 -7.16 -10.40
N GLY A 30 -21.25 -7.85 -9.27
CA GLY A 30 -21.83 -7.30 -8.05
C GLY A 30 -20.97 -6.18 -7.48
N LEU A 31 -21.61 -5.21 -6.82
CA LEU A 31 -20.88 -4.15 -6.13
C LEU A 31 -20.25 -4.72 -4.87
N VAL A 32 -18.93 -4.56 -4.74
CA VAL A 32 -18.21 -4.89 -3.50
C VAL A 32 -18.66 -3.96 -2.36
N PHE A 33 -18.86 -2.67 -2.65
CA PHE A 33 -19.34 -1.68 -1.68
C PHE A 33 -20.69 -1.12 -2.14
N ALA A 34 -21.77 -1.80 -1.76
CA ALA A 34 -23.12 -1.34 -2.01
C ALA A 34 -23.55 -0.27 -0.98
N GLY A 35 -24.31 0.72 -1.44
CA GLY A 35 -25.06 1.61 -0.56
C GLY A 35 -26.26 0.88 0.04
N ALA A 36 -26.81 1.42 1.13
CA ALA A 36 -27.89 0.81 1.93
C ALA A 36 -29.20 0.44 1.17
N ARG A 37 -29.34 0.82 -0.11
CA ARG A 37 -30.47 0.48 -0.97
C ARG A 37 -30.07 -0.34 -2.21
N GLY A 38 -28.94 -1.06 -2.17
CA GLY A 38 -28.51 -1.97 -3.24
C GLY A 38 -28.00 -1.27 -4.50
N GLY A 39 -27.25 -0.18 -4.36
CA GLY A 39 -26.69 0.55 -5.51
C GLY A 39 -25.38 1.26 -5.18
N VAL A 40 -24.77 1.92 -6.16
CA VAL A 40 -23.44 2.52 -6.00
C VAL A 40 -23.39 3.48 -4.80
N LEU A 41 -22.41 3.27 -3.92
CA LEU A 41 -22.17 4.12 -2.78
C LEU A 41 -21.92 5.58 -3.21
N ARG A 42 -22.81 6.47 -2.80
CA ARG A 42 -22.72 7.90 -3.13
C ARG A 42 -21.72 8.60 -2.22
N ARG A 43 -20.92 9.52 -2.78
CA ARG A 43 -19.90 10.29 -2.06
C ARG A 43 -20.42 11.01 -0.80
N ASN A 44 -21.61 11.61 -0.87
CA ASN A 44 -22.20 12.32 0.28
C ASN A 44 -22.57 11.36 1.43
N ASN A 45 -23.04 10.16 1.11
CA ASN A 45 -23.35 9.14 2.12
C ASN A 45 -22.05 8.63 2.75
N PHE A 46 -21.04 8.37 1.93
CA PHE A 46 -19.73 7.96 2.41
C PHE A 46 -19.06 9.02 3.30
N ARG A 47 -19.15 10.31 2.95
CA ARG A 47 -18.61 11.41 3.77
C ARG A 47 -19.13 11.38 5.21
N ARG A 48 -20.41 11.04 5.40
CA ARG A 48 -21.01 10.93 6.75
C ARG A 48 -20.40 9.78 7.55
N ILE A 49 -20.16 8.64 6.91
CA ILE A 49 -19.51 7.48 7.52
C ILE A 49 -18.07 7.84 7.88
N TRP A 50 -17.34 8.47 6.96
CA TRP A 50 -15.97 8.92 7.18
C TRP A 50 -15.82 9.86 8.38
N LEU A 51 -16.68 10.88 8.48
CA LEU A 51 -16.65 11.82 9.61
C LEU A 51 -16.93 11.14 10.96
N ARG A 52 -17.81 10.12 10.99
CA ARG A 52 -18.05 9.33 12.20
C ARG A 52 -16.82 8.49 12.58
N ALA A 53 -16.15 7.89 11.59
CA ALA A 53 -14.92 7.15 11.82
C ALA A 53 -13.81 8.05 12.38
N LEU A 54 -13.65 9.27 11.84
CA LEU A 54 -12.68 10.25 12.38
C LEU A 54 -13.02 10.70 13.80
N ALA A 55 -14.29 10.95 14.09
CA ALA A 55 -14.71 11.33 15.44
C ALA A 55 -14.37 10.22 16.46
N ALA A 56 -14.51 8.95 16.08
CA ALA A 56 -14.19 7.81 16.93
C ALA A 56 -12.68 7.66 17.21
N THR A 57 -11.81 8.18 16.35
CA THR A 57 -10.35 8.12 16.53
C THR A 57 -9.77 9.37 17.20
N GLY A 58 -10.55 10.44 17.36
CA GLY A 58 -10.07 11.73 17.85
C GLY A 58 -9.21 12.50 16.84
N LEU A 59 -9.12 12.03 15.59
CA LEU A 59 -8.37 12.71 14.53
C LEU A 59 -9.17 13.86 13.94
N GLY A 60 -8.57 15.05 13.89
CA GLY A 60 -9.10 16.22 13.18
C GLY A 60 -8.45 16.40 11.81
N ASP A 61 -9.17 17.04 10.89
CA ASP A 61 -8.65 17.52 9.59
C ASP A 61 -7.99 16.46 8.68
N VAL A 62 -8.52 15.24 8.67
CA VAL A 62 -8.06 14.17 7.75
C VAL A 62 -9.10 13.95 6.64
N HIS A 63 -8.67 14.06 5.39
CA HIS A 63 -9.48 13.74 4.23
C HIS A 63 -9.35 12.25 3.88
N PHE A 64 -10.38 11.66 3.29
CA PHE A 64 -10.31 10.26 2.87
C PHE A 64 -9.16 9.98 1.87
N HIS A 65 -8.80 10.97 1.04
CA HIS A 65 -7.68 10.85 0.12
C HIS A 65 -6.32 10.76 0.83
N ASP A 66 -6.21 11.23 2.07
CA ASP A 66 -4.97 11.18 2.84
C ASP A 66 -4.58 9.74 3.20
N LEU A 67 -5.55 8.82 3.23
CA LEU A 67 -5.27 7.37 3.35
C LEU A 67 -4.44 6.86 2.16
N ARG A 68 -4.73 7.36 0.95
CA ARG A 68 -3.96 7.00 -0.24
C ARG A 68 -2.54 7.57 -0.16
N HIS A 69 -2.40 8.82 0.27
CA HIS A 69 -1.07 9.41 0.50
C HIS A 69 -0.28 8.62 1.53
N THR A 70 -0.90 8.28 2.66
CA THR A 70 -0.30 7.46 3.73
C THR A 70 0.14 6.11 3.17
N GLY A 71 -0.73 5.42 2.44
CA GLY A 71 -0.42 4.13 1.83
C GLY A 71 0.71 4.18 0.78
N ASN A 72 0.93 5.31 0.12
CA ASN A 72 2.04 5.49 -0.82
C ASN A 72 3.34 5.82 -0.08
N THR A 73 3.28 6.66 0.96
CA THR A 73 4.43 6.98 1.81
C THR A 73 4.93 5.73 2.54
N LEU A 74 4.03 4.88 3.04
CA LEU A 74 4.40 3.59 3.65
C LEU A 74 5.08 2.66 2.64
N ALA A 75 4.55 2.55 1.42
CA ALA A 75 5.17 1.74 0.36
C ALA A 75 6.56 2.28 -0.02
N ALA A 76 6.71 3.59 -0.17
CA ALA A 76 8.01 4.22 -0.44
C ALA A 76 9.00 3.99 0.71
N THR A 77 8.53 4.07 1.96
CA THR A 77 9.34 3.81 3.16
C THR A 77 9.81 2.36 3.22
N GLY A 78 8.95 1.43 2.79
CA GLY A 78 9.28 0.01 2.61
C GLY A 78 10.23 -0.28 1.45
N GLY A 79 10.67 0.73 0.70
CA GLY A 79 11.66 0.58 -0.37
C GLY A 79 11.07 0.35 -1.76
N ALA A 80 9.77 0.60 -1.96
CA ALA A 80 9.17 0.49 -3.29
C ALA A 80 9.87 1.42 -4.31
N SER A 81 10.20 0.85 -5.46
CA SER A 81 10.74 1.57 -6.60
C SER A 81 9.69 2.53 -7.19
N THR A 82 10.15 3.49 -8.00
CA THR A 82 9.27 4.45 -8.66
C THR A 82 8.24 3.73 -9.54
N ARG A 83 8.63 2.64 -10.21
CA ARG A 83 7.75 1.84 -11.07
C ARG A 83 6.68 1.13 -10.26
N GLU A 84 7.03 0.52 -9.13
CA GLU A 84 6.07 -0.15 -8.24
C GLU A 84 5.07 0.84 -7.64
N LEU A 85 5.54 2.03 -7.25
CA LEU A 85 4.66 3.11 -6.79
C LEU A 85 3.71 3.58 -7.90
N MET A 86 4.20 3.81 -9.12
CA MET A 86 3.36 4.19 -10.26
C MET A 86 2.29 3.14 -10.58
N HIS A 87 2.67 1.86 -10.55
CA HIS A 87 1.75 0.73 -10.77
C HIS A 87 0.65 0.71 -9.71
N ARG A 88 1.03 0.77 -8.42
CA ARG A 88 0.09 0.76 -7.28
C ARG A 88 -0.81 2.00 -7.27
N MET A 89 -0.31 3.14 -7.74
CA MET A 89 -1.09 4.36 -7.86
C MET A 89 -2.04 4.35 -9.06
N GLY A 90 -1.85 3.49 -10.06
CA GLY A 90 -2.70 3.43 -11.24
C GLY A 90 -2.48 4.62 -12.16
N HIS A 91 -1.54 4.47 -13.10
CA HIS A 91 -1.25 5.44 -14.19
C HIS A 91 -0.86 6.84 -13.71
N SER A 92 -0.37 6.97 -12.48
CA SER A 92 0.13 8.25 -11.95
C SER A 92 1.47 8.61 -12.58
N SER A 93 1.74 9.90 -12.74
CA SER A 93 2.97 10.38 -13.36
C SER A 93 4.21 10.01 -12.54
N VAL A 94 5.37 9.93 -13.21
CA VAL A 94 6.68 9.78 -12.55
C VAL A 94 6.86 10.85 -11.47
N ARG A 95 6.44 12.09 -11.75
CA ARG A 95 6.47 13.21 -10.79
C ARG A 95 5.69 12.88 -9.51
N ALA A 96 4.50 12.29 -9.63
CA ALA A 96 3.70 11.89 -8.47
C ALA A 96 4.40 10.81 -7.63
N ALA A 97 5.06 9.84 -8.28
CA ALA A 97 5.81 8.80 -7.58
C ALA A 97 7.06 9.35 -6.87
N LEU A 98 7.76 10.28 -7.52
CA LEU A 98 8.95 10.91 -6.94
C LEU A 98 8.62 11.71 -5.66
N ILE A 99 7.47 12.39 -5.58
CA ILE A 99 7.05 13.10 -4.35
C ILE A 99 7.12 12.15 -3.15
N HIS A 100 6.59 10.94 -3.29
CA HIS A 100 6.59 9.95 -2.20
C HIS A 100 7.97 9.37 -1.89
N GLN A 101 8.83 9.18 -2.90
CA GLN A 101 10.20 8.73 -2.66
C GLN A 101 11.05 9.77 -1.92
N HIS A 102 10.90 11.05 -2.24
CA HIS A 102 11.68 12.12 -1.61
C HIS A 102 11.33 12.32 -0.13
N LEU A 103 10.10 12.00 0.30
CA LEU A 103 9.70 12.02 1.71
C LEU A 103 10.47 11.02 2.58
N VAL A 104 11.16 10.05 1.97
CA VAL A 104 11.92 8.98 2.63
C VAL A 104 13.43 9.27 2.61
N ASN A 105 13.85 10.49 2.26
CA ASN A 105 15.26 10.92 2.19
C ASN A 105 15.93 10.93 3.58
N GLY A 106 16.28 9.75 4.09
CA GLY A 106 16.99 9.51 5.34
C GLY A 106 17.64 8.12 5.42
N ARG A 107 17.66 7.37 4.30
CA ARG A 107 18.13 5.98 4.25
C ARG A 107 19.60 5.81 3.87
N ALA A 108 20.38 6.89 3.80
CA ALA A 108 21.77 6.84 3.36
C ALA A 108 22.61 5.81 4.15
N HIS A 109 22.47 5.80 5.47
CA HIS A 109 23.15 4.83 6.34
C HIS A 109 22.68 3.39 6.10
N VAL A 110 21.37 3.15 5.94
CA VAL A 110 20.82 1.81 5.65
C VAL A 110 21.34 1.27 4.31
N ILE A 111 21.48 2.14 3.31
CA ILE A 111 22.05 1.77 2.00
C ILE A 111 23.53 1.42 2.16
N ALA A 112 24.29 2.25 2.90
CA ALA A 112 25.70 2.00 3.16
C ALA A 112 25.92 0.65 3.88
N ASP A 113 25.13 0.36 4.92
CA ASP A 113 25.21 -0.90 5.69
C ASP A 113 24.89 -2.12 4.81
N TYR A 114 23.88 -2.01 3.94
CA TYR A 114 23.55 -3.08 2.99
C TYR A 114 24.71 -3.35 2.02
N VAL A 115 25.30 -2.30 1.45
CA VAL A 115 26.46 -2.41 0.55
C VAL A 115 27.66 -3.05 1.27
N ASP A 116 27.97 -2.61 2.48
CA ASP A 116 29.05 -3.19 3.30
C ASP A 116 28.81 -4.69 3.55
N GLY A 117 27.58 -5.07 3.88
CA GLY A 117 27.19 -6.48 4.04
C GLY A 117 27.43 -7.32 2.79
N GLN A 118 27.17 -6.79 1.59
CA GLN A 118 27.45 -7.50 0.33
C GLN A 118 28.96 -7.61 0.06
N ILE A 119 29.72 -6.54 0.31
CA ILE A 119 31.19 -6.54 0.17
C ILE A 119 31.82 -7.62 1.06
N ARG A 120 31.40 -7.72 2.33
CA ARG A 120 31.91 -8.73 3.25
C ARG A 120 31.59 -10.16 2.80
N LYS A 121 30.41 -10.41 2.24
CA LYS A 121 30.04 -11.73 1.69
C LYS A 121 30.95 -12.13 0.53
N MET A 122 31.25 -11.19 -0.37
CA MET A 122 32.13 -11.43 -1.53
C MET A 122 33.59 -11.63 -1.14
N LYS A 123 34.06 -10.95 -0.07
CA LYS A 123 35.43 -11.10 0.46
C LYS A 123 35.66 -12.35 1.29
N ARG A 124 34.62 -13.14 1.60
CA ARG A 124 34.78 -14.35 2.41
C ARG A 124 35.52 -15.42 1.58
N PRO A 125 36.70 -15.88 2.01
CA PRO A 125 37.46 -16.88 1.23
C PRO A 125 36.65 -18.18 1.10
N PRO A 126 36.89 -18.99 0.05
CA PRO A 126 36.27 -20.29 -0.07
C PRO A 126 36.52 -21.08 1.20
N ARG A 127 35.49 -21.76 1.74
CA ARG A 127 35.70 -22.72 2.83
C ARG A 127 36.58 -23.82 2.27
N ASP A 128 37.77 -23.98 2.84
CA ASP A 128 38.66 -25.10 2.56
C ASP A 128 37.94 -26.41 2.96
N PRO A 129 37.67 -27.33 2.03
CA PRO A 129 37.12 -28.63 2.35
C PRO A 129 38.29 -29.58 2.66
N SER A 130 38.91 -29.45 3.83
CA SER A 130 39.94 -30.39 4.27
C SER A 130 39.79 -30.72 5.75
N GLY A 131 39.03 -31.79 5.97
CA GLY A 131 38.92 -32.52 7.22
C GLY A 131 38.75 -34.01 6.92
N THR A 132 39.87 -34.67 6.60
CA THR A 132 40.09 -36.12 6.66
C THR A 132 41.55 -36.36 7.01
#